data_AF-A0AAE1GNX8-F1
#
_entry.id   AF-A0AAE1GNX8-F1
#
_cell.length_a   1.000
_cell.length_b   1.000
_cell.length_c   1.000
_cell.angle_alpha   90.00
_cell.angle_beta   90.00
_cell.angle_gamma   90.00
#
_symmetry.space_group_name_H-M   'P 1'
#
loop_
_entity.id
_entity.type
_entity.pdbx_description
1 polymer ?
#
loop_
_entity_poly.entity_id
_entity_poly.type
_entity_poly.pdbx_seq_one_letter_code
_entity_poly.pdbx_strand_id
1 'polypeptide(L)'
;MEYKGIKIDLLFARLALNEVHDSVDLRDDTVFMNMDEKSVRSLNGFRVTNEILRQVPNREGFRVTLRAIKLWAKLYLKEPNVGKLGFKVWNPQENLKDRFHLMPIVTPAYPQQNSTYNTCHPTLDVMVEEFKAGRWMIDDIMRGEATWDKLFHPSNFFMNYKHFLVVTAEAQTPEDHLEWYGLVESKIRHFICSLGENPAIETVHINPTTFTCSNEEYAQTPHSSWFLGVVFHISEIDNINLNDAFIHFVEVVSLYSTNVFAGTQDNHTTRSHKSR
;
A
#
# COMPACT_ATOMS: atom_id res chain seq x y z
N MET A 1 9.26 17.00 2.71
CA MET A 1 10.32 17.99 3.06
C MET A 1 11.02 17.55 4.33
N GLU A 2 12.18 18.10 4.66
CA GLU A 2 12.85 17.84 5.95
C GLU A 2 13.06 19.15 6.70
N TYR A 3 12.65 19.19 7.96
CA TYR A 3 12.81 20.35 8.82
C TYR A 3 13.41 19.89 10.14
N LYS A 4 14.60 20.41 10.47
CA LYS A 4 15.36 20.05 11.69
C LYS A 4 15.58 18.53 11.85
N GLY A 5 15.91 17.83 10.76
CA GLY A 5 16.13 16.37 10.80
C GLY A 5 14.85 15.53 10.82
N ILE A 6 13.68 16.17 10.77
CA ILE A 6 12.38 15.48 10.80
C ILE A 6 11.78 15.55 9.40
N LYS A 7 11.47 14.37 8.83
CA LYS A 7 10.71 14.27 7.59
C LYS A 7 9.27 14.71 7.85
N ILE A 8 8.81 15.70 7.09
CA ILE A 8 7.47 16.26 7.17
C ILE A 8 6.84 16.17 5.78
N ASP A 9 5.67 15.55 5.73
CA ASP A 9 4.80 15.55 4.57
C ASP A 9 3.74 16.64 4.76
N LEU A 10 3.77 17.63 3.87
CA LEU A 10 2.80 18.73 3.89
C LEU A 10 1.71 18.47 2.86
N LEU A 11 0.49 18.32 3.37
CA LEU A 11 -0.72 18.28 2.55
C LEU A 11 -1.31 19.69 2.45
N PHE A 12 -1.96 19.98 1.34
CA PHE A 12 -2.63 21.27 1.11
C PHE A 12 -4.10 21.03 0.75
N ALA A 13 -4.98 21.78 1.40
CA ALA A 13 -6.39 21.82 1.10
C ALA A 13 -6.87 23.27 0.99
N ARG A 14 -7.55 23.59 -0.10
CA ARG A 14 -8.22 24.89 -0.28
C ARG A 14 -9.68 24.78 0.12
N LEU A 15 -10.05 25.47 1.20
CA LEU A 15 -11.45 25.62 1.62
C LEU A 15 -12.17 26.63 0.72
N ALA A 16 -13.47 26.44 0.50
CA ALA A 16 -14.33 27.40 -0.21
C ALA A 16 -14.74 28.57 0.71
N LEU A 17 -13.77 29.17 1.40
CA LEU A 17 -13.94 30.29 2.32
C LEU A 17 -13.02 31.44 1.91
N ASN A 18 -13.46 32.68 2.13
CA ASN A 18 -12.63 33.86 1.86
C ASN A 18 -11.50 34.02 2.89
N GLU A 19 -11.72 33.52 4.11
CA GLU A 19 -10.76 33.55 5.22
C GLU A 19 -10.93 32.28 6.05
N VAL A 20 -9.83 31.77 6.62
CA VAL A 20 -9.83 30.59 7.50
C VAL A 20 -9.57 31.05 8.93
N HIS A 21 -10.62 31.08 9.75
CA HIS A 21 -10.52 31.39 11.17
C HIS A 21 -10.18 30.14 12.01
N ASP A 22 -9.56 30.33 13.17
CA ASP A 22 -9.21 29.24 14.11
C ASP A 22 -10.44 28.45 14.62
N SER A 23 -11.64 29.03 14.51
CA SER A 23 -12.90 28.40 14.91
C SER A 23 -13.50 27.47 13.85
N VAL A 24 -12.90 27.37 12.65
CA VAL A 24 -13.42 26.52 11.57
C VAL A 24 -13.34 25.05 11.97
N ASP A 25 -14.50 24.40 12.07
CA ASP A 25 -14.58 22.97 12.37
C ASP A 25 -14.48 22.14 11.09
N LEU A 26 -13.28 21.60 10.83
CA LEU A 26 -13.02 20.72 9.68
C LEU A 26 -13.77 19.38 9.74
N ARG A 27 -14.48 19.08 10.85
CA ARG A 27 -15.32 17.89 10.98
C ARG A 27 -16.70 18.07 10.36
N ASP A 28 -17.14 19.31 10.10
CA ASP A 28 -18.41 19.53 9.43
C ASP A 28 -18.32 19.06 7.96
N ASP A 29 -19.33 18.34 7.48
CA ASP A 29 -19.39 17.90 6.07
C ASP A 29 -19.62 19.08 5.12
N THR A 30 -20.21 20.18 5.61
CA THR A 30 -20.43 21.39 4.80
C THR A 30 -19.13 22.00 4.28
N VAL A 31 -17.99 21.75 4.94
CA VAL A 31 -16.68 22.27 4.51
C VAL A 31 -16.31 21.79 3.10
N PHE A 32 -16.85 20.64 2.67
CA PHE A 32 -16.58 20.07 1.35
C PHE A 32 -17.39 20.72 0.21
N MET A 33 -18.36 21.59 0.52
CA MET A 33 -19.11 22.28 -0.51
C MET A 33 -18.17 23.13 -1.38
N ASN A 34 -18.25 22.94 -2.70
CA ASN A 34 -17.42 23.62 -3.70
C ASN A 34 -15.89 23.38 -3.58
N MET A 35 -15.46 22.36 -2.82
CA MET A 35 -14.06 21.95 -2.76
C MET A 35 -13.67 21.05 -3.93
N ASP A 36 -12.41 21.15 -4.37
CA ASP A 36 -11.83 20.20 -5.31
C ASP A 36 -11.41 18.89 -4.60
N GLU A 37 -11.32 17.81 -5.34
CA GLU A 37 -11.03 16.48 -4.80
C GLU A 37 -9.67 16.35 -4.12
N LYS A 38 -8.65 17.08 -4.59
CA LYS A 38 -7.31 17.01 -3.99
C LYS A 38 -7.35 17.60 -2.60
N SER A 39 -8.09 18.69 -2.43
CA SER A 39 -8.31 19.33 -1.14
C SER A 39 -9.16 18.46 -0.20
N VAL A 40 -10.21 17.79 -0.70
CA VAL A 40 -11.01 16.86 0.12
C VAL A 40 -10.17 15.69 0.65
N ARG A 41 -9.35 15.06 -0.21
CA ARG A 41 -8.42 14.01 0.22
C ARG A 41 -7.50 14.45 1.35
N SER A 42 -6.92 15.63 1.16
CA SER A 42 -5.94 16.19 2.09
C SER A 42 -6.57 16.40 3.47
N LEU A 43 -7.87 16.74 3.52
CA LEU A 43 -8.63 16.82 4.78
C LEU A 43 -9.08 15.46 5.32
N ASN A 44 -9.34 14.48 4.47
CA ASN A 44 -9.89 13.19 4.90
C ASN A 44 -8.98 12.47 5.90
N GLY A 45 -7.65 12.50 5.70
CA GLY A 45 -6.69 11.91 6.65
C GLY A 45 -6.82 12.49 8.07
N PHE A 46 -6.99 13.82 8.17
CA PHE A 46 -7.22 14.50 9.45
C PHE A 46 -8.58 14.10 10.06
N ARG A 47 -9.64 14.08 9.25
CA ARG A 47 -11.00 13.79 9.74
C ARG A 47 -11.15 12.34 10.19
N VAL A 48 -10.62 11.37 9.43
CA VAL A 48 -10.60 9.95 9.81
C VAL A 48 -9.89 9.76 11.14
N THR A 49 -8.72 10.37 11.31
CA THR A 49 -7.96 10.27 12.57
C THR A 49 -8.76 10.79 13.76
N ASN A 50 -9.40 11.95 13.62
CA ASN A 50 -10.22 12.53 14.68
C ASN A 50 -11.45 11.68 15.00
N GLU A 51 -12.11 11.13 13.98
CA GLU A 51 -13.30 10.31 14.16
C GLU A 51 -12.98 8.97 14.85
N ILE A 52 -11.86 8.33 14.49
CA ILE A 52 -11.35 7.15 15.21
C ILE A 52 -11.15 7.49 16.70
N LEU A 53 -10.48 8.60 17.00
CA LEU A 53 -10.22 9.02 18.39
C LEU A 53 -11.49 9.41 19.17
N ARG A 54 -12.61 9.68 18.49
CA ARG A 54 -13.91 9.94 19.11
C ARG A 54 -14.64 8.65 19.46
N GLN A 55 -14.52 7.62 18.62
CA GLN A 55 -15.21 6.34 18.78
C GLN A 55 -14.52 5.41 19.78
N VAL A 56 -13.24 5.64 20.07
CA VAL A 56 -12.47 4.84 21.02
C VAL A 56 -12.75 5.27 22.47
N PRO A 57 -13.23 4.37 23.34
CA PRO A 57 -13.55 4.70 24.74
C PRO A 57 -12.31 4.92 25.62
N ASN A 58 -11.19 4.23 25.32
CA ASN A 58 -9.91 4.39 26.03
C ASN A 58 -8.79 4.69 25.02
N ARG A 59 -8.45 5.97 24.91
CA ARG A 59 -7.42 6.45 23.95
C ARG A 59 -6.03 5.89 24.25
N GLU A 60 -5.68 5.73 25.52
CA GLU A 60 -4.36 5.24 25.87
C GLU A 60 -4.22 3.75 25.59
N GLY A 61 -5.22 2.96 26.00
CA GLY A 61 -5.31 1.54 25.64
C GLY A 61 -5.23 1.34 24.13
N PHE A 62 -6.01 2.11 23.36
CA PHE A 62 -5.97 2.07 21.90
C PHE A 62 -4.58 2.38 21.32
N ARG A 63 -3.88 3.41 21.82
CA ARG A 63 -2.53 3.74 21.33
C ARG A 63 -1.53 2.61 21.58
N VAL A 64 -1.57 2.01 22.77
CA VAL A 64 -0.69 0.89 23.12
C VAL A 64 -1.00 -0.32 22.25
N THR A 65 -2.28 -0.69 22.11
CA THR A 65 -2.71 -1.79 21.24
C THR A 65 -2.34 -1.52 19.78
N LEU A 66 -2.57 -0.31 19.26
CA LEU A 66 -2.23 0.05 17.88
C LEU A 66 -0.72 0.01 17.66
N ARG A 67 0.11 0.43 18.62
CA ARG A 67 1.56 0.30 18.54
C ARG A 67 1.98 -1.17 18.48
N ALA A 68 1.41 -2.02 19.33
CA ALA A 68 1.68 -3.46 19.32
C ALA A 68 1.27 -4.09 17.98
N ILE A 69 0.06 -3.82 17.50
CA ILE A 69 -0.42 -4.32 16.20
C ILE A 69 0.42 -3.77 15.05
N LYS A 70 0.84 -2.50 15.06
CA LYS A 70 1.72 -1.95 14.00
C LYS A 70 3.12 -2.55 14.03
N LEU A 71 3.62 -2.93 15.20
CA LEU A 71 4.91 -3.61 15.32
C LEU A 71 4.80 -5.05 14.79
N TRP A 72 3.74 -5.76 15.19
CA TRP A 72 3.43 -7.11 14.72
C TRP A 72 3.15 -7.14 13.21
N ALA A 73 2.32 -6.23 12.73
CA ALA A 73 1.87 -6.13 11.34
C ALA A 73 2.75 -5.19 10.49
N LYS A 74 3.98 -4.86 10.90
CA LYS A 74 4.93 -4.00 10.14
C LYS A 74 5.33 -4.58 8.77
N LEU A 75 4.58 -5.57 8.30
CA LEU A 75 4.71 -6.29 7.08
C LEU A 75 3.63 -6.00 6.00
N TYR A 76 2.55 -5.23 6.21
CA TYR A 76 1.46 -5.22 5.18
C TYR A 76 0.67 -3.93 4.93
N LEU A 77 1.07 -2.75 5.42
CA LEU A 77 0.23 -1.55 5.30
C LEU A 77 0.79 -0.48 4.36
N LYS A 78 -0.02 -0.05 3.37
CA LYS A 78 0.24 1.08 2.48
C LYS A 78 -1.01 1.96 2.30
N GLU A 79 -0.79 3.25 2.02
CA GLU A 79 -1.83 4.31 2.04
C GLU A 79 -2.71 4.40 0.76
N PRO A 80 -3.95 4.91 0.85
CA PRO A 80 -4.91 4.95 -0.27
C PRO A 80 -4.80 6.19 -1.20
N ASN A 81 -5.16 5.99 -2.49
CA ASN A 81 -5.47 7.02 -3.51
C ASN A 81 -6.97 6.92 -3.97
N VAL A 82 -7.44 7.71 -4.96
CA VAL A 82 -8.58 8.69 -4.87
C VAL A 82 -9.85 8.50 -5.77
N GLY A 83 -11.03 9.10 -5.42
CA GLY A 83 -11.91 9.85 -6.40
C GLY A 83 -13.24 10.55 -5.92
N LYS A 84 -13.51 11.83 -6.37
CA LYS A 84 -14.72 12.66 -6.82
C LYS A 84 -16.09 12.89 -6.07
N LEU A 85 -16.54 14.08 -5.57
CA LEU A 85 -17.89 14.32 -4.93
C LEU A 85 -19.01 14.66 -5.93
N GLY A 86 -19.89 13.79 -6.46
CA GLY A 86 -20.45 12.49 -6.05
C GLY A 86 -19.50 11.38 -5.64
N PHE A 87 -19.04 11.47 -4.39
CA PHE A 87 -17.93 10.70 -3.85
C PHE A 87 -18.55 9.35 -3.73
N LYS A 88 -17.99 8.39 -4.47
CA LYS A 88 -18.38 7.00 -4.37
C LYS A 88 -18.14 6.61 -2.94
N VAL A 89 -19.17 6.73 -2.11
CA VAL A 89 -19.19 6.13 -0.80
C VAL A 89 -19.16 4.64 -1.06
N TRP A 90 -18.28 3.94 -0.35
CA TRP A 90 -18.27 2.49 -0.42
C TRP A 90 -19.68 1.99 -0.06
N ASN A 91 -20.36 1.40 -1.04
CA ASN A 91 -21.73 0.92 -0.87
C ASN A 91 -21.95 -0.32 -1.75
N PRO A 92 -21.80 -1.54 -1.19
CA PRO A 92 -21.99 -2.77 -1.96
C PRO A 92 -23.43 -2.95 -2.44
N GLN A 93 -24.43 -2.28 -1.85
CA GLN A 93 -25.81 -2.39 -2.33
C GLN A 93 -26.00 -1.66 -3.67
N GLU A 94 -25.36 -0.51 -3.85
CA GLU A 94 -25.50 0.36 -5.03
C GLU A 94 -24.41 0.12 -6.09
N ASN A 95 -23.18 -0.20 -5.67
CA ASN A 95 -22.04 -0.33 -6.56
C ASN A 95 -21.58 -1.79 -6.65
N LEU A 96 -21.73 -2.40 -7.83
CA LEU A 96 -21.31 -3.77 -8.10
C LEU A 96 -19.82 -4.01 -7.80
N LYS A 97 -18.95 -3.02 -8.06
CA LYS A 97 -17.51 -3.18 -7.78
C LYS A 97 -17.23 -3.36 -6.29
N ASP A 98 -18.04 -2.71 -5.44
CA ASP A 98 -17.83 -2.75 -4.00
C ASP A 98 -18.19 -4.12 -3.41
N ARG A 99 -19.07 -4.88 -4.09
CA ARG A 99 -19.46 -6.25 -3.73
C ARG A 99 -18.31 -7.25 -3.83
N PHE A 100 -17.32 -6.98 -4.67
CA PHE A 100 -16.17 -7.86 -4.88
C PHE A 100 -15.01 -7.57 -3.93
N HIS A 101 -15.13 -6.59 -3.02
CA HIS A 101 -14.11 -6.33 -2.02
C HIS A 101 -14.08 -7.46 -0.97
N LEU A 102 -12.92 -8.09 -0.82
CA LEU A 102 -12.78 -9.31 0.00
C LEU A 102 -12.74 -9.04 1.50
N MET A 103 -12.14 -7.92 1.92
CA MET A 103 -11.95 -7.57 3.33
C MET A 103 -12.20 -6.08 3.55
N PRO A 104 -13.45 -5.59 3.54
CA PRO A 104 -13.71 -4.16 3.63
C PRO A 104 -13.47 -3.60 5.04
N ILE A 105 -12.51 -2.67 5.19
CA ILE A 105 -12.34 -1.83 6.39
C ILE A 105 -12.73 -0.41 6.02
N VAL A 106 -13.91 0.01 6.46
CA VAL A 106 -14.53 1.27 6.02
C VAL A 106 -14.08 2.44 6.91
N THR A 107 -13.63 3.53 6.29
CA THR A 107 -13.25 4.74 7.02
C THR A 107 -14.48 5.39 7.66
N PRO A 108 -14.38 5.87 8.91
CA PRO A 108 -15.53 6.39 9.63
C PRO A 108 -15.93 7.82 9.23
N ALA A 109 -15.03 8.59 8.61
CA ALA A 109 -15.33 9.93 8.12
C ALA A 109 -15.89 9.89 6.69
N TYR A 110 -16.81 10.81 6.39
CA TYR A 110 -17.33 11.01 5.04
C TYR A 110 -16.27 11.67 4.14
N PRO A 111 -16.19 11.29 2.85
CA PRO A 111 -16.86 10.14 2.23
C PRO A 111 -16.22 8.83 2.67
N GLN A 112 -17.04 7.87 3.12
CA GLN A 112 -16.53 6.59 3.61
C GLN A 112 -15.92 5.79 2.45
N GLN A 113 -14.71 5.29 2.64
CA GLN A 113 -13.96 4.50 1.67
C GLN A 113 -13.55 3.17 2.30
N ASN A 114 -13.40 2.14 1.48
CA ASN A 114 -12.72 0.92 1.90
C ASN A 114 -11.20 1.15 1.89
N SER A 115 -10.56 1.14 3.07
CA SER A 115 -9.11 1.32 3.21
C SER A 115 -8.29 0.11 2.73
N THR A 116 -8.93 -1.05 2.63
CA THR A 116 -8.35 -2.33 2.21
C THR A 116 -8.89 -2.78 0.86
N TYR A 117 -9.26 -1.82 -0.01
CA TYR A 117 -9.73 -2.09 -1.38
C TYR A 117 -8.70 -2.83 -2.25
N ASN A 118 -7.44 -2.81 -1.84
CA ASN A 118 -6.33 -3.43 -2.54
C ASN A 118 -6.16 -4.93 -2.26
N THR A 119 -6.84 -5.47 -1.25
CA THR A 119 -6.72 -6.88 -0.84
C THR A 119 -7.23 -7.83 -1.92
N CYS A 120 -6.40 -8.83 -2.27
CA CYS A 120 -6.75 -9.97 -3.13
C CYS A 120 -6.66 -11.29 -2.35
N HIS A 121 -7.15 -12.39 -2.93
CA HIS A 121 -7.21 -13.70 -2.25
C HIS A 121 -5.87 -14.12 -1.62
N PRO A 122 -4.73 -14.15 -2.35
CA PRO A 122 -3.45 -14.53 -1.74
C PRO A 122 -3.07 -13.67 -0.52
N THR A 123 -3.25 -12.36 -0.62
CA THR A 123 -2.94 -11.45 0.50
C THR A 123 -3.90 -11.63 1.69
N LEU A 124 -5.17 -11.94 1.42
CA LEU A 124 -6.15 -12.21 2.45
C LEU A 124 -5.83 -13.51 3.20
N ASP A 125 -5.49 -14.55 2.46
CA ASP A 125 -5.14 -15.85 3.04
C ASP A 125 -3.94 -15.74 3.97
N VAL A 126 -2.88 -15.03 3.52
CA VAL A 126 -1.72 -14.72 4.38
C VAL A 126 -2.14 -13.97 5.65
N MET A 127 -2.96 -12.93 5.53
CA MET A 127 -3.44 -12.18 6.71
C MET A 127 -4.25 -13.06 7.67
N VAL A 128 -5.13 -13.92 7.16
CA VAL A 128 -5.95 -14.84 7.96
C VAL A 128 -5.08 -15.84 8.70
N GLU A 129 -4.09 -16.44 8.03
CA GLU A 129 -3.15 -17.37 8.67
C GLU A 129 -2.30 -16.67 9.74
N GLU A 130 -1.82 -15.44 9.47
CA GLU A 130 -1.10 -14.65 10.47
C GLU A 130 -1.98 -14.30 11.67
N PHE A 131 -3.26 -13.96 11.48
CA PHE A 131 -4.18 -13.73 12.60
C PHE A 131 -4.41 -14.99 13.43
N LYS A 132 -4.54 -16.16 12.79
CA LYS A 132 -4.66 -17.44 13.50
C LYS A 132 -3.39 -17.72 14.30
N ALA A 133 -2.22 -17.59 13.69
CA ALA A 133 -0.93 -17.79 14.35
C ALA A 133 -0.74 -16.83 15.53
N GLY A 134 -1.02 -15.53 15.32
CA GLY A 134 -0.98 -14.51 16.36
C GLY A 134 -1.92 -14.81 17.52
N ARG A 135 -3.14 -15.33 17.23
CA ARG A 135 -4.07 -15.76 18.27
C ARG A 135 -3.49 -16.88 19.13
N TRP A 136 -2.90 -17.90 18.53
CA TRP A 136 -2.24 -19.00 19.26
C TRP A 136 -1.10 -18.49 20.14
N MET A 137 -0.24 -17.62 19.61
CA MET A 137 0.85 -17.02 20.37
C MET A 137 0.34 -16.21 21.57
N ILE A 138 -0.74 -15.43 21.37
CA ILE A 138 -1.37 -14.67 22.45
C ILE A 138 -1.95 -15.61 23.50
N ASP A 139 -2.56 -16.72 23.12
CA ASP A 139 -3.08 -17.71 24.10
C ASP A 139 -1.98 -18.29 24.98
N ASP A 140 -0.84 -18.67 24.41
CA ASP A 140 0.29 -19.17 25.18
C ASP A 140 0.84 -18.10 26.13
N ILE A 141 0.91 -16.84 25.67
CA ILE A 141 1.32 -15.70 26.51
C ILE A 141 0.35 -15.52 27.68
N MET A 142 -0.96 -15.57 27.43
CA MET A 142 -1.99 -15.41 28.46
C MET A 142 -1.98 -16.55 29.49
N ARG A 143 -1.55 -17.77 29.09
CA ARG A 143 -1.33 -18.91 30.00
C ARG A 143 -0.02 -18.82 30.78
N GLY A 144 0.88 -17.89 30.44
CA GLY A 144 2.21 -17.78 31.02
C GLY A 144 3.23 -18.77 30.46
N GLU A 145 2.93 -19.40 29.32
CA GLU A 145 3.78 -20.39 28.64
C GLU A 145 4.77 -19.73 27.65
N ALA A 146 4.57 -18.46 27.33
CA ALA A 146 5.42 -17.68 26.43
C ALA A 146 5.50 -16.20 26.85
N THR A 147 6.49 -15.48 26.31
CA THR A 147 6.63 -14.01 26.47
C THR A 147 6.15 -13.28 25.21
N TRP A 148 5.93 -11.97 25.34
CA TRP A 148 5.59 -11.09 24.21
C TRP A 148 6.64 -11.10 23.08
N ASP A 149 7.89 -11.48 23.36
CA ASP A 149 8.93 -11.63 22.33
C ASP A 149 8.54 -12.68 21.28
N LYS A 150 7.77 -13.70 21.66
CA LYS A 150 7.26 -14.72 20.73
C LYS A 150 6.36 -14.09 19.66
N LEU A 151 5.51 -13.13 20.04
CA LEU A 151 4.60 -12.46 19.12
C LEU A 151 5.33 -11.50 18.18
N PHE A 152 6.37 -10.83 18.66
CA PHE A 152 7.11 -9.82 17.89
C PHE A 152 8.38 -10.37 17.21
N HIS A 153 8.61 -11.69 17.28
CA HIS A 153 9.72 -12.31 16.60
C HIS A 153 9.56 -12.16 15.07
N PRO A 154 10.58 -11.67 14.35
CA PRO A 154 10.52 -11.54 12.90
C PRO A 154 10.17 -12.86 12.23
N SER A 155 9.31 -12.83 11.20
CA SER A 155 9.01 -14.03 10.42
C SER A 155 10.22 -14.43 9.56
N ASN A 156 10.51 -15.73 9.52
CA ASN A 156 11.57 -16.28 8.69
C ASN A 156 11.07 -16.49 7.24
N PHE A 157 10.68 -15.40 6.58
CA PHE A 157 10.09 -15.44 5.23
C PHE A 157 10.85 -16.33 4.25
N PHE A 158 12.18 -16.22 4.19
CA PHE A 158 13.03 -16.98 3.26
C PHE A 158 13.15 -18.47 3.59
N MET A 159 12.76 -18.90 4.79
CA MET A 159 12.71 -20.32 5.18
C MET A 159 11.30 -20.91 5.04
N ASN A 160 10.28 -20.06 4.92
CA ASN A 160 8.88 -20.48 4.86
C ASN A 160 8.44 -20.94 3.45
N TYR A 161 9.22 -20.62 2.42
CA TYR A 161 8.90 -20.97 1.04
C TYR A 161 10.05 -21.72 0.36
N LYS A 162 9.71 -22.66 -0.51
CA LYS A 162 10.68 -23.40 -1.34
C LYS A 162 11.00 -22.67 -2.64
N HIS A 163 10.05 -21.90 -3.16
CA HIS A 163 10.16 -21.19 -4.42
C HIS A 163 9.94 -19.70 -4.19
N PHE A 164 10.73 -18.90 -4.91
CA PHE A 164 10.65 -17.45 -4.88
C PHE A 164 10.64 -16.89 -6.30
N LEU A 165 9.79 -15.89 -6.52
CA LEU A 165 9.90 -15.00 -7.67
C LEU A 165 10.55 -13.70 -7.20
N VAL A 166 11.42 -13.14 -8.04
CA VAL A 166 12.11 -11.88 -7.75
C VAL A 166 11.75 -10.88 -8.82
N VAL A 167 11.21 -9.74 -8.40
CA VAL A 167 11.00 -8.58 -9.27
C VAL A 167 12.09 -7.59 -8.95
N THR A 168 12.88 -7.17 -9.94
CA THR A 168 13.96 -6.19 -9.77
C THR A 168 13.69 -4.98 -10.64
N ALA A 169 13.71 -3.80 -10.01
CA ALA A 169 13.71 -2.51 -10.67
C ALA A 169 15.13 -1.96 -10.65
N GLU A 170 15.68 -1.64 -11.81
CA GLU A 170 17.02 -1.06 -11.97
C GLU A 170 16.91 0.19 -12.85
N ALA A 171 17.71 1.21 -12.54
CA ALA A 171 17.85 2.42 -13.35
C ALA A 171 19.31 2.90 -13.42
N GLN A 172 19.59 3.84 -14.32
CA GLN A 172 20.94 4.38 -14.50
C GLN A 172 21.29 5.42 -13.43
N THR A 173 20.31 6.18 -12.95
CA THR A 173 20.50 7.25 -11.97
C THR A 173 19.63 7.02 -10.73
N PRO A 174 20.05 7.51 -9.54
CA PRO A 174 19.23 7.40 -8.33
C PRO A 174 17.88 8.13 -8.43
N GLU A 175 17.84 9.24 -9.16
CA GLU A 175 16.62 10.03 -9.40
C GLU A 175 15.60 9.24 -10.22
N ASP A 176 16.03 8.66 -11.34
CA ASP A 176 15.17 7.82 -12.18
C ASP A 176 14.75 6.55 -11.41
N HIS A 177 15.66 6.00 -10.60
CA HIS A 177 15.36 4.84 -9.77
C HIS A 177 14.23 5.11 -8.78
N LEU A 178 14.14 6.31 -8.22
CA LEU A 178 13.08 6.64 -7.27
C LEU A 178 11.70 6.61 -7.95
N GLU A 179 11.59 7.19 -9.15
CA GLU A 179 10.35 7.16 -9.93
C GLU A 179 10.03 5.74 -10.41
N TRP A 180 11.04 5.01 -10.88
CA TRP A 180 10.93 3.64 -11.36
C TRP A 180 10.52 2.67 -10.26
N TYR A 181 11.15 2.77 -9.10
CA TYR A 181 10.79 2.06 -7.88
C TYR A 181 9.31 2.28 -7.55
N GLY A 182 8.86 3.53 -7.49
CA GLY A 182 7.48 3.85 -7.16
C GLY A 182 6.48 3.29 -8.16
N LEU A 183 6.80 3.33 -9.46
CA LEU A 183 5.97 2.75 -10.51
C LEU A 183 5.88 1.22 -10.37
N VAL A 184 7.01 0.52 -10.33
CA VAL A 184 7.05 -0.96 -10.23
C VAL A 184 6.33 -1.40 -8.97
N GLU A 185 6.65 -0.80 -7.81
CA GLU A 185 6.03 -1.10 -6.53
C GLU A 185 4.49 -0.93 -6.56
N SER A 186 3.98 0.08 -7.28
CA SER A 186 2.53 0.29 -7.43
C SER A 186 1.82 -0.82 -8.23
N LYS A 187 2.57 -1.57 -9.06
CA LYS A 187 2.03 -2.62 -9.94
C LYS A 187 2.22 -4.02 -9.42
N ILE A 188 3.17 -4.27 -8.52
CA ILE A 188 3.45 -5.63 -7.98
C ILE A 188 2.19 -6.28 -7.41
N ARG A 189 1.31 -5.50 -6.77
CA ARG A 189 0.03 -6.01 -6.29
C ARG A 189 -0.82 -6.65 -7.40
N HIS A 190 -0.92 -6.00 -8.56
CA HIS A 190 -1.67 -6.54 -9.69
C HIS A 190 -1.06 -7.83 -10.20
N PHE A 191 0.27 -7.91 -10.18
CA PHE A 191 1.00 -9.14 -10.51
C PHE A 191 0.69 -10.28 -9.53
N ILE A 192 0.70 -10.01 -8.23
CA ILE A 192 0.30 -10.99 -7.19
C ILE A 192 -1.13 -11.47 -7.41
N CYS A 193 -2.07 -10.56 -7.67
CA CYS A 193 -3.46 -10.92 -7.97
C CYS A 193 -3.53 -11.86 -9.19
N SER A 194 -2.83 -11.51 -10.28
CA SER A 194 -2.84 -12.30 -11.51
C SER A 194 -2.19 -13.68 -11.32
N LEU A 195 -1.11 -13.78 -10.54
CA LEU A 195 -0.52 -15.06 -10.19
C LEU A 195 -1.47 -15.93 -9.34
N GLY A 196 -2.20 -15.32 -8.42
CA GLY A 196 -3.19 -16.02 -7.59
C GLY A 196 -4.41 -16.55 -8.35
N GLU A 197 -4.63 -16.11 -9.60
CA GLU A 197 -5.66 -16.67 -10.47
C GLU A 197 -5.20 -17.95 -11.20
N ASN A 198 -3.90 -18.26 -11.17
CA ASN A 198 -3.36 -19.46 -11.80
C ASN A 198 -3.72 -20.71 -10.98
N PRO A 199 -4.43 -21.70 -11.54
CA PRO A 199 -4.84 -22.91 -10.81
C PRO A 199 -3.69 -23.77 -10.27
N ALA A 200 -2.47 -23.57 -10.75
CA ALA A 200 -1.29 -24.28 -10.26
C ALA A 200 -0.68 -23.64 -9.00
N ILE A 201 -1.02 -22.38 -8.70
CA ILE A 201 -0.49 -21.63 -7.57
C ILE A 201 -1.48 -21.70 -6.41
N GLU A 202 -1.02 -22.22 -5.28
CA GLU A 202 -1.78 -22.26 -4.03
C GLU A 202 -1.77 -20.90 -3.33
N THR A 203 -0.59 -20.29 -3.22
CA THR A 203 -0.47 -18.96 -2.62
C THR A 203 0.76 -18.21 -3.13
N VAL A 204 0.66 -16.89 -3.07
CA VAL A 204 1.74 -15.94 -3.37
C VAL A 204 1.83 -14.94 -2.24
N HIS A 205 3.00 -14.84 -1.64
CA HIS A 205 3.26 -13.95 -0.51
C HIS A 205 4.44 -13.03 -0.82
N ILE A 206 4.17 -11.73 -0.92
CA ILE A 206 5.21 -10.70 -1.06
C ILE A 206 5.90 -10.39 0.27
N ASN A 207 7.23 -10.33 0.26
CA ASN A 207 7.98 -9.69 1.32
C ASN A 207 7.87 -8.16 1.16
N PRO A 208 7.31 -7.45 2.15
CA PRO A 208 7.14 -5.99 2.13
C PRO A 208 8.45 -5.21 2.21
N THR A 209 9.52 -5.87 2.66
CA THR A 209 10.85 -5.29 2.70
C THR A 209 11.45 -5.35 1.32
N THR A 210 11.97 -4.22 0.85
CA THR A 210 12.74 -4.15 -0.38
C THR A 210 14.20 -4.38 -0.10
N PHE A 211 14.87 -5.05 -1.03
CA PHE A 211 16.25 -5.46 -0.88
C PHE A 211 17.11 -4.84 -1.98
N THR A 212 18.35 -4.52 -1.64
CA THR A 212 19.38 -4.06 -2.58
C THR A 212 20.53 -5.07 -2.57
N CYS A 213 21.09 -5.39 -3.73
CA CYS A 213 22.28 -6.23 -3.84
C CYS A 213 23.53 -5.38 -3.59
N SER A 214 24.39 -5.84 -2.68
CA SER A 214 25.67 -5.19 -2.38
C SER A 214 26.85 -5.83 -3.10
N ASN A 215 26.62 -6.77 -4.03
CA ASN A 215 27.68 -7.43 -4.76
C ASN A 215 28.32 -6.46 -5.77
N GLU A 216 29.66 -6.41 -5.85
CA GLU A 216 30.42 -5.40 -6.60
C GLU A 216 30.08 -5.37 -8.10
N GLU A 217 29.59 -6.47 -8.66
CA GLU A 217 29.17 -6.61 -10.06
C GLU A 217 27.82 -5.92 -10.36
N TYR A 218 26.95 -5.78 -9.35
CA TYR A 218 25.60 -5.18 -9.46
C TYR A 218 25.46 -3.85 -8.71
N ALA A 219 26.46 -3.45 -7.92
CA ALA A 219 26.48 -2.20 -7.16
C ALA A 219 26.66 -0.95 -8.04
N GLN A 220 26.92 -1.11 -9.34
CA GLN A 220 27.19 0.00 -10.25
C GLN A 220 25.94 0.79 -10.62
N THR A 221 24.75 0.18 -10.51
CA THR A 221 23.47 0.79 -10.87
C THR A 221 22.51 0.78 -9.68
N PRO A 222 21.79 1.89 -9.45
CA PRO A 222 20.69 1.92 -8.48
C PRO A 222 19.62 0.88 -8.82
N HIS A 223 19.32 0.00 -7.86
CA HIS A 223 18.33 -1.05 -8.04
C HIS A 223 17.61 -1.42 -6.73
N SER A 224 16.47 -2.09 -6.85
CA SER A 224 15.69 -2.60 -5.74
C SER A 224 14.93 -3.86 -6.15
N SER A 225 14.89 -4.84 -5.26
CA SER A 225 14.29 -6.14 -5.49
C SER A 225 13.20 -6.45 -4.48
N TRP A 226 12.11 -7.04 -4.95
CA TRP A 226 11.01 -7.59 -4.17
C TRP A 226 11.00 -9.10 -4.31
N PHE A 227 10.83 -9.80 -3.18
CA PHE A 227 10.74 -11.26 -3.15
C PHE A 227 9.30 -11.69 -2.92
N LEU A 228 8.83 -12.61 -3.75
CA LEU A 228 7.51 -13.22 -3.64
C LEU A 228 7.71 -14.70 -3.40
N GLY A 229 7.35 -15.19 -2.20
CA GLY A 229 7.28 -16.60 -1.89
C GLY A 229 6.08 -17.22 -2.59
N VAL A 230 6.28 -18.36 -3.24
CA VAL A 230 5.21 -19.06 -3.99
C VAL A 230 5.09 -20.48 -3.49
N VAL A 231 3.85 -20.90 -3.27
CA VAL A 231 3.49 -22.31 -3.04
C VAL A 231 2.68 -22.77 -4.23
N PHE A 232 3.08 -23.89 -4.82
CA PHE A 232 2.33 -24.53 -5.90
C PHE A 232 1.52 -25.68 -5.32
N HIS A 233 0.33 -25.90 -5.85
CA HIS A 233 -0.38 -27.13 -5.57
C HIS A 233 0.46 -28.32 -6.01
N ILE A 234 0.50 -29.37 -5.18
CA ILE A 234 1.13 -30.65 -5.53
C ILE A 234 0.34 -31.20 -6.72
N SER A 235 0.84 -30.91 -7.92
CA SER A 235 0.27 -31.37 -9.17
C SER A 235 1.32 -32.23 -9.87
N GLU A 236 0.86 -33.25 -10.60
CA GLU A 236 1.71 -34.18 -11.38
C GLU A 236 2.40 -33.48 -12.58
N ILE A 237 2.37 -32.15 -12.65
CA ILE A 237 2.88 -31.36 -13.76
C ILE A 237 4.24 -30.78 -13.36
N ASP A 238 5.31 -31.37 -13.89
CA ASP A 238 6.69 -30.96 -13.61
C ASP A 238 7.04 -29.54 -14.11
N ASN A 239 6.25 -28.95 -15.03
CA ASN A 239 6.52 -27.64 -15.62
C ASN A 239 5.29 -26.73 -15.57
N ILE A 240 5.22 -25.87 -14.55
CA ILE A 240 4.20 -24.82 -14.42
C ILE A 240 4.65 -23.61 -15.26
N ASN A 241 3.89 -23.25 -16.29
CA ASN A 241 4.17 -22.06 -17.10
C ASN A 241 3.54 -20.82 -16.46
N LEU A 242 4.38 -19.84 -16.14
CA LEU A 242 3.98 -18.55 -15.57
C LEU A 242 4.24 -17.37 -16.54
N ASN A 243 4.76 -17.63 -17.75
CA ASN A 243 5.24 -16.59 -18.67
C ASN A 243 4.17 -15.56 -19.01
N ASP A 244 2.92 -15.97 -19.19
CA ASP A 244 1.84 -15.05 -19.55
C ASP A 244 1.63 -13.97 -18.47
N ALA A 245 1.68 -14.35 -17.19
CA ALA A 245 1.58 -13.41 -16.07
C ALA A 245 2.79 -12.47 -16.01
N PHE A 246 4.00 -12.98 -16.29
CA PHE A 246 5.21 -12.16 -16.36
C PHE A 246 5.18 -11.16 -17.52
N ILE A 247 4.85 -11.63 -18.73
CA ILE A 247 4.77 -10.80 -19.93
C ILE A 247 3.74 -9.70 -19.71
N HIS A 248 2.55 -10.05 -19.23
CA HIS A 248 1.51 -9.07 -18.96
C HIS A 248 1.96 -8.01 -17.93
N PHE A 249 2.64 -8.44 -16.85
CA PHE A 249 3.17 -7.50 -15.86
C PHE A 249 4.20 -6.53 -16.47
N VAL A 250 5.15 -7.05 -17.24
CA VAL A 250 6.18 -6.24 -17.91
C VAL A 250 5.57 -5.27 -18.91
N GLU A 251 4.57 -5.71 -19.69
CA GLU A 251 3.83 -4.85 -20.62
C GLU A 251 3.10 -3.72 -19.90
N VAL A 252 2.40 -4.03 -18.80
CA VAL A 252 1.71 -3.03 -17.99
C VAL A 252 2.71 -2.02 -17.43
N VAL A 253 3.84 -2.45 -16.88
CA VAL A 253 4.85 -1.51 -16.36
C VAL A 253 5.42 -0.64 -17.50
N SER A 254 5.73 -1.23 -18.66
CA SER A 254 6.31 -0.54 -19.82
C SER A 254 5.35 0.47 -20.46
N LEU A 255 4.04 0.16 -20.51
CA LEU A 255 3.04 1.08 -21.04
C LEU A 255 2.90 2.33 -20.15
N TYR A 256 3.04 2.19 -18.84
CA TYR A 256 2.98 3.34 -17.94
C TYR A 256 4.30 4.10 -17.90
N SER A 257 5.44 3.44 -18.08
CA SER A 257 6.75 4.09 -18.14
C SER A 257 6.83 5.05 -19.34
N THR A 258 6.39 4.62 -20.52
CA THR A 258 6.37 5.48 -21.72
C THR A 258 5.51 6.73 -21.53
N ASN A 259 4.40 6.64 -20.81
CA ASN A 259 3.54 7.79 -20.50
C ASN A 259 4.14 8.73 -19.43
N VAL A 260 4.87 8.19 -18.45
CA VAL A 260 5.53 8.98 -17.39
C VAL A 260 6.76 9.71 -17.96
N PHE A 261 7.58 9.03 -18.76
CA PHE A 261 8.80 9.59 -19.34
C PHE A 261 8.59 10.43 -20.61
N ALA A 262 7.45 10.30 -21.30
CA ALA A 262 7.07 11.23 -22.37
C ALA A 262 6.66 12.60 -21.81
N GLY A 263 6.01 12.65 -20.63
CA GLY A 263 5.58 13.89 -19.98
C GLY A 263 6.73 14.74 -19.41
N THR A 264 7.90 14.15 -19.16
CA THR A 264 9.09 14.87 -18.70
C THR A 264 9.86 15.56 -19.82
N GLN A 265 9.73 15.11 -21.09
CA GLN A 265 10.36 15.81 -22.22
C GLN A 265 9.64 17.10 -22.62
N ASP A 266 8.32 17.22 -22.40
CA ASP A 266 7.57 18.42 -22.78
C ASP A 266 7.78 19.61 -21.82
N ASN A 267 8.22 19.38 -20.59
CA ASN A 267 8.44 20.46 -19.60
C ASN A 267 9.78 21.19 -19.75
N HIS A 268 10.72 20.69 -20.57
CA HIS A 268 11.99 21.35 -20.83
C HIS A 268 11.99 22.26 -22.07
N THR A 269 10.94 22.22 -22.91
CA THR A 269 10.93 22.93 -24.20
C THR A 269 10.14 24.25 -24.19
N THR A 270 9.46 24.61 -23.09
CA THR A 270 8.64 25.86 -23.03
C THR A 270 9.19 26.96 -22.12
N ARG A 271 10.46 26.89 -21.69
CA ARG A 271 11.14 27.98 -20.96
C ARG A 271 12.37 28.52 -21.70
N SER A 272 12.20 28.93 -22.96
CA SER A 272 13.06 29.97 -23.53
C SER A 272 12.27 30.84 -24.51
N HIS A 273 12.47 32.16 -24.37
CA HIS A 273 11.90 33.25 -25.17
C HIS A 273 10.54 33.82 -24.75
N LYS A 274 10.59 34.67 -23.72
CA LYS A 274 10.09 36.05 -23.81
C LYS A 274 10.93 36.95 -22.90
N SER A 275 11.87 37.68 -23.49
CA SER A 275 12.59 38.79 -22.89
C SER A 275 13.13 39.70 -23.98
N ARG A 276 12.27 40.60 -24.48
CA ARG A 276 12.47 42.03 -24.71
C ARG A 276 11.27 42.58 -25.47
#